data_AF-A0A4Q3WGX8-F1
#
_entry.id   AF-A0A4Q3WGX8-F1
#
_cell.length_a   1.000
_cell.length_b   1.000
_cell.length_c   1.000
_cell.angle_alpha   90.00
_cell.angle_beta   90.00
_cell.angle_gamma   90.00
#
_symmetry.space_group_name_H-M   'P 1'
#
loop_
_entity.id
_entity.type
_entity.pdbx_description
1 polymer ?
#
loop_
_entity_poly.entity_id
_entity_poly.type
_entity_poly.pdbx_seq_one_letter_code
_entity_poly.pdbx_strand_id
1 'polypeptide(L)'
;MAEIEQLFCGKDLGPGAAGAALTQLGTSLETFGGKSLGFLAGDEPDNLPLFGPFCARVFMENACAALLGRIDPFRVMYLHEFQSQEEYDLAKRAKTAFAWTGDVISPGQLLQEMWSVDHDIAKVSRSLLSQHMDVLVWRPAIESVLDFMATTGNPISHYGFDDVDPQNFIHGLRPRISALYSILSKGVHWEFFSTSLMMDDPTIKNSIRETFAFMLKVGIISHFIPTAYCSMDRQLALETYVTLREKIA
;
A
#
# COMPACT_ATOMS: atom_id res chain seq x y z
N MET A 1 13.12 -15.42 -1.46
CA MET A 1 13.57 -14.01 -1.63
C MET A 1 12.53 -13.12 -0.97
N ALA A 2 12.93 -11.95 -0.47
CA ALA A 2 12.04 -10.94 0.11
C ALA A 2 11.34 -10.13 -1.01
N GLU A 3 10.50 -10.82 -1.78
CA GLU A 3 9.83 -10.27 -2.97
C GLU A 3 8.79 -9.21 -2.60
N ILE A 4 8.10 -9.36 -1.47
CA ILE A 4 7.08 -8.42 -1.00
C ILE A 4 7.76 -7.11 -0.63
N GLU A 5 8.81 -7.17 0.20
CA GLU A 5 9.61 -6.01 0.59
C GLU A 5 10.08 -5.24 -0.65
N GLN A 6 10.71 -5.93 -1.62
CA GLN A 6 11.27 -5.25 -2.78
C GLN A 6 10.21 -4.53 -3.60
N LEU A 7 9.03 -5.14 -3.80
CA LEU A 7 7.98 -4.51 -4.58
C LEU A 7 7.46 -3.22 -3.92
N PHE A 8 7.37 -3.15 -2.59
CA PHE A 8 6.81 -1.99 -1.89
C PHE A 8 7.86 -0.97 -1.44
N CYS A 9 9.02 -1.41 -0.96
CA CYS A 9 10.09 -0.57 -0.45
C CYS A 9 11.13 -0.18 -1.50
N GLY A 10 11.18 -0.88 -2.64
CA GLY A 10 12.21 -0.69 -3.64
C GLY A 10 13.44 -1.56 -3.40
N LYS A 11 14.49 -1.32 -4.19
CA LYS A 11 15.76 -2.04 -4.12
C LYS A 11 16.92 -1.06 -3.87
N ASP A 12 18.02 -1.59 -3.34
CA ASP A 12 19.26 -0.85 -3.09
C ASP A 12 19.01 0.35 -2.17
N LEU A 13 18.30 0.09 -1.06
CA LEU A 13 18.04 1.07 -0.01
C LEU A 13 19.39 1.63 0.48
N GLY A 14 19.63 2.90 0.15
CA GLY A 14 20.87 3.57 0.50
C GLY A 14 20.98 3.84 2.02
N PRO A 15 22.18 4.19 2.51
CA PRO A 15 22.33 4.61 3.90
C PRO A 15 21.51 5.87 4.19
N GLY A 16 20.95 5.96 5.40
CA GLY A 16 20.21 7.13 5.90
C GLY A 16 18.81 6.81 6.42
N ALA A 17 18.13 7.82 6.95
CA ALA A 17 16.84 7.67 7.63
C ALA A 17 15.75 7.08 6.72
N ALA A 18 15.71 7.45 5.44
CA ALA A 18 14.73 6.91 4.49
C ALA A 18 14.95 5.40 4.26
N GLY A 19 16.19 5.00 3.99
CA GLY A 19 16.55 3.59 3.81
C GLY A 19 16.26 2.77 5.06
N ALA A 20 16.67 3.25 6.24
CA ALA A 20 16.41 2.59 7.52
C ALA A 20 14.91 2.41 7.80
N ALA A 21 14.10 3.45 7.57
CA ALA A 21 12.65 3.38 7.73
C ALA A 21 12.02 2.37 6.76
N LEU A 22 12.43 2.37 5.49
CA LEU A 22 11.92 1.43 4.49
C LEU A 22 12.36 -0.01 4.75
N THR A 23 13.56 -0.26 5.28
CA THR A 23 14.00 -1.59 5.72
C THR A 23 13.14 -2.11 6.88
N GLN A 24 12.83 -1.25 7.85
CA GLN A 24 11.95 -1.63 8.96
C GLN A 24 10.53 -1.96 8.47
N LEU A 25 9.98 -1.14 7.56
CA LEU A 25 8.69 -1.41 6.91
C LEU A 25 8.74 -2.70 6.08
N GLY A 26 9.85 -2.96 5.38
CA GLY A 26 10.10 -4.17 4.61
C GLY A 26 10.03 -5.44 5.45
N THR A 27 10.66 -5.42 6.63
CA THR A 27 10.60 -6.53 7.59
C THR A 27 9.17 -6.82 8.04
N SER A 28 8.38 -5.78 8.32
CA SER A 28 6.97 -5.89 8.68
C SER A 28 6.15 -6.46 7.52
N LEU A 29 6.38 -5.97 6.30
CA LEU A 29 5.72 -6.42 5.08
C LEU A 29 5.96 -7.90 4.79
N GLU A 30 7.20 -8.37 4.88
CA GLU A 30 7.52 -9.79 4.70
C GLU A 30 6.88 -10.66 5.77
N THR A 31 6.91 -10.21 7.03
CA THR A 31 6.35 -10.95 8.15
C THR A 31 4.83 -11.11 8.01
N PHE A 32 4.10 -10.02 7.86
CA PHE A 32 2.64 -10.06 7.81
C PHE A 32 2.12 -10.48 6.44
N GLY A 33 2.81 -10.09 5.37
CA GLY A 33 2.51 -10.56 4.03
C GLY A 33 2.73 -12.06 3.88
N GLY A 34 3.85 -12.58 4.34
CA GLY A 34 4.14 -14.02 4.36
C GLY A 34 3.11 -14.82 5.14
N LYS A 35 2.70 -14.35 6.33
CA LYS A 35 1.60 -14.98 7.09
C LYS A 35 0.28 -14.98 6.34
N SER A 36 -0.08 -13.85 5.72
CA SER A 36 -1.29 -13.77 4.90
C SER A 36 -1.26 -14.72 3.70
N LEU A 37 -0.11 -14.92 3.06
CA LEU A 37 0.04 -15.92 1.99
C LEU A 37 -0.10 -17.35 2.54
N GLY A 38 0.48 -17.66 3.70
CA GLY A 38 0.31 -18.97 4.35
C GLY A 38 -1.15 -19.29 4.68
N PHE A 39 -1.94 -18.28 5.09
CA PHE A 39 -3.38 -18.44 5.27
C PHE A 39 -4.14 -18.75 3.97
N LEU A 40 -3.70 -18.21 2.83
CA LEU A 40 -4.26 -18.57 1.52
C LEU A 40 -3.90 -20.01 1.13
N ALA A 41 -2.66 -20.43 1.38
CA ALA A 41 -2.15 -21.77 1.13
C ALA A 41 -2.77 -22.84 2.05
N GLY A 42 -3.33 -22.44 3.20
CA GLY A 42 -3.96 -23.33 4.17
C GLY A 42 -2.99 -23.90 5.21
N ASP A 43 -1.86 -23.22 5.46
CA ASP A 43 -0.82 -23.67 6.38
C ASP A 43 -1.28 -23.64 7.86
N GLU A 44 -2.12 -22.67 8.23
CA GLU A 44 -2.63 -22.47 9.59
C GLU A 44 -4.15 -22.18 9.60
N PRO A 45 -5.01 -23.16 9.29
CA PRO A 45 -6.45 -22.94 9.13
C PRO A 45 -7.13 -22.47 10.43
N ASP A 46 -6.70 -22.97 11.58
CA ASP A 46 -7.30 -22.61 12.88
C ASP A 46 -7.03 -21.15 13.29
N ASN A 47 -5.94 -20.57 12.77
CA ASN A 47 -5.54 -19.20 13.05
C ASN A 47 -6.13 -18.19 12.06
N LEU A 48 -6.72 -18.63 10.95
CA LEU A 48 -7.26 -17.76 9.90
C LEU A 48 -8.33 -16.79 10.44
N PRO A 49 -9.35 -17.22 11.22
CA PRO A 49 -10.36 -16.32 11.75
C PRO A 49 -9.83 -15.27 12.72
N LEU A 50 -8.78 -15.62 13.46
CA LEU A 50 -8.21 -14.79 14.54
C LEU A 50 -7.15 -13.81 14.01
N PHE A 51 -6.27 -14.27 13.13
CA PHE A 51 -5.09 -13.54 12.70
C PHE A 51 -5.10 -13.15 11.23
N GLY A 52 -5.92 -13.78 10.39
CA GLY A 52 -6.02 -13.48 8.96
C GLY A 52 -6.36 -12.01 8.69
N PRO A 53 -7.45 -11.47 9.26
CA PRO A 53 -7.82 -10.06 9.08
C PRO A 53 -6.75 -9.10 9.61
N PHE A 54 -6.15 -9.42 10.75
CA PHE A 54 -5.07 -8.63 11.36
C PHE A 54 -3.84 -8.57 10.44
N CYS A 55 -3.35 -9.71 9.97
CA CYS A 55 -2.16 -9.77 9.11
C CYS A 55 -2.38 -9.00 7.80
N ALA A 56 -3.55 -9.18 7.16
CA ALA A 56 -3.86 -8.44 5.92
C ALA A 56 -4.01 -6.93 6.14
N ARG A 57 -4.60 -6.51 7.27
CA ARG A 57 -4.70 -5.08 7.62
C ARG A 57 -3.33 -4.47 7.84
N VAL A 58 -2.49 -5.12 8.64
CA VAL A 58 -1.13 -4.65 8.93
C VAL A 58 -0.29 -4.62 7.65
N PHE A 59 -0.39 -5.65 6.80
CA PHE A 59 0.24 -5.66 5.48
C PHE A 59 -0.20 -4.46 4.64
N MET A 60 -1.50 -4.19 4.54
CA MET A 60 -2.02 -3.05 3.77
C MET A 60 -1.54 -1.69 4.31
N GLU A 61 -1.60 -1.49 5.63
CA GLU A 61 -1.12 -0.25 6.27
C GLU A 61 0.38 -0.03 6.02
N ASN A 62 1.21 -1.07 6.19
CA ASN A 62 2.64 -0.98 5.96
C ASN A 62 2.99 -0.82 4.47
N ALA A 63 2.22 -1.44 3.57
CA ALA A 63 2.41 -1.29 2.13
C ALA A 63 2.10 0.15 1.70
N CYS A 64 1.01 0.75 2.22
CA CYS A 64 0.73 2.16 2.00
C CYS A 64 1.81 3.08 2.61
N ALA A 65 2.31 2.78 3.81
CA ALA A 65 3.39 3.53 4.43
C ALA A 65 4.70 3.47 3.63
N ALA A 66 5.07 2.30 3.13
CA ALA A 66 6.24 2.11 2.28
C ALA A 66 6.11 2.86 0.95
N LEU A 67 4.95 2.74 0.28
CA LEU A 67 4.67 3.47 -0.95
C LEU A 67 4.71 4.98 -0.75
N LEU A 68 4.09 5.49 0.32
CA LEU A 68 4.18 6.91 0.65
C LEU A 68 5.62 7.32 0.97
N GLY A 69 6.37 6.49 1.70
CA GLY A 69 7.78 6.73 2.01
C GLY A 69 8.68 6.77 0.78
N ARG A 70 8.32 6.08 -0.30
CA ARG A 70 9.05 6.19 -1.57
C ARG A 70 8.70 7.44 -2.34
N ILE A 71 7.43 7.82 -2.36
CA ILE A 71 6.93 8.96 -3.16
C ILE A 71 7.17 10.29 -2.43
N ASP A 72 7.11 10.30 -1.10
CA ASP A 72 7.44 11.40 -0.20
C ASP A 72 8.42 10.95 0.90
N PRO A 73 9.72 10.78 0.56
CA PRO A 73 10.72 10.33 1.53
C PRO A 73 10.88 11.24 2.74
N PHE A 74 10.57 12.53 2.59
CA PHE A 74 10.62 13.47 3.71
C PHE A 74 9.71 13.01 4.86
N ARG A 75 8.52 12.48 4.55
CA ARG A 75 7.56 12.04 5.58
C ARG A 75 8.12 10.93 6.45
N VAL A 76 8.75 9.91 5.85
CA VAL A 76 9.32 8.78 6.59
C VAL A 76 10.64 9.13 7.27
N MET A 77 11.46 9.99 6.67
CA MET A 77 12.66 10.52 7.32
C MET A 77 12.30 11.31 8.58
N TYR A 78 11.31 12.21 8.48
CA TYR A 78 10.84 12.97 9.63
C TYR A 78 10.34 12.06 10.76
N LEU A 79 9.58 11.00 10.43
CA LEU A 79 9.09 10.06 11.43
C LEU A 79 10.22 9.28 12.09
N HIS A 80 11.18 8.80 11.30
CA HIS A 80 12.36 8.12 11.81
C HIS A 80 13.13 8.98 12.80
N GLU A 81 13.42 10.24 12.42
CA GLU A 81 14.14 11.18 13.27
C GLU A 81 13.34 11.53 14.53
N PHE A 82 12.04 11.78 14.41
CA PHE A 82 11.16 12.09 15.54
C PHE A 82 11.07 10.94 16.55
N GLN A 83 10.97 9.70 16.06
CA GLN A 83 10.90 8.51 16.91
C GLN A 83 12.24 8.16 17.57
N SER A 84 13.35 8.72 17.08
CA SER A 84 14.69 8.53 17.62
C SER A 84 15.06 9.53 18.72
N GLN A 85 14.21 10.53 18.98
CA GLN A 85 14.43 11.53 20.04
C GLN A 85 14.10 10.96 21.42
N GLU A 86 14.78 11.45 22.46
CA GLU A 86 14.58 11.02 23.85
C GLU A 86 13.16 11.31 24.36
N GLU A 87 12.52 12.36 23.81
CA GLU A 87 11.17 12.77 24.16
C GLU A 87 10.07 11.89 23.55
N TYR A 88 10.43 10.89 22.73
CA TYR A 88 9.44 9.98 22.15
C TYR A 88 8.85 9.05 23.22
N ASP A 89 7.62 9.40 23.64
CA ASP A 89 6.88 8.68 24.67
C ASP A 89 6.03 7.56 24.08
N LEU A 90 6.47 6.31 24.28
CA LEU A 90 5.75 5.10 23.83
C LEU A 90 4.34 4.97 24.44
N ALA A 91 4.06 5.60 25.59
CA ALA A 91 2.75 5.56 26.22
C ALA A 91 1.75 6.54 25.57
N LYS A 92 2.22 7.47 24.73
CA LYS A 92 1.37 8.47 24.07
C LYS A 92 1.39 8.29 22.56
N ARG A 93 0.19 8.29 21.97
CA ARG A 93 0.07 8.36 20.52
C ARG A 93 0.61 9.69 20.01
N ALA A 94 1.72 9.64 19.28
CA ALA A 94 2.24 10.81 18.59
C ALA A 94 1.24 11.32 17.54
N LYS A 95 0.97 12.63 17.54
CA LYS A 95 0.08 13.27 16.55
C LYS A 95 0.64 13.16 15.12
N THR A 96 1.95 13.06 15.02
CA THR A 96 2.68 12.92 13.76
C THR A 96 2.72 11.50 13.25
N ALA A 97 2.33 10.49 14.06
CA ALA A 97 2.38 9.09 13.66
C ALA A 97 1.64 8.85 12.34
N PHE A 98 2.12 7.88 11.56
CA PHE A 98 1.45 7.47 10.34
C PHE A 98 -0.01 7.10 10.61
N ALA A 99 -0.92 7.63 9.79
CA ALA A 99 -2.35 7.46 9.96
C ALA A 99 -3.06 7.19 8.64
N TRP A 100 -4.01 6.25 8.67
CA TRP A 100 -4.84 5.92 7.51
C TRP A 100 -5.51 7.16 6.90
N THR A 101 -6.24 7.91 7.73
CA THR A 101 -6.75 9.23 7.37
C THR A 101 -5.64 10.25 7.57
N GLY A 102 -5.31 11.01 6.53
CA GLY A 102 -4.22 11.99 6.53
C GLY A 102 -3.06 11.55 5.65
N ASP A 103 -2.48 10.36 5.89
CA ASP A 103 -1.34 9.88 5.11
C ASP A 103 -1.76 9.02 3.91
N VAL A 104 -2.80 8.18 4.02
CA VAL A 104 -3.27 7.33 2.91
C VAL A 104 -4.45 7.98 2.19
N ILE A 105 -5.48 8.34 2.96
CA ILE A 105 -6.72 8.92 2.48
C ILE A 105 -6.80 10.37 2.92
N SER A 106 -7.03 11.30 1.99
CA SER A 106 -7.23 12.71 2.34
C SER A 106 -8.48 12.89 3.21
N PRO A 107 -8.38 13.64 4.32
CA PRO A 107 -9.56 14.05 5.07
C PRO A 107 -10.39 15.04 4.24
N GLY A 108 -11.71 14.93 4.32
CA GLY A 108 -12.64 15.90 3.72
C GLY A 108 -13.16 15.54 2.33
N GLN A 109 -13.95 16.46 1.78
CA GLN A 109 -14.59 16.33 0.47
C GLN A 109 -13.59 16.61 -0.67
N LEU A 110 -13.88 16.06 -1.85
CA LEU A 110 -13.12 16.32 -3.07
C LEU A 110 -13.12 17.84 -3.37
N LEU A 111 -11.97 18.37 -3.77
CA LEU A 111 -11.86 19.78 -4.14
C LEU A 111 -12.61 20.00 -5.45
N GLN A 112 -13.49 21.00 -5.50
CA GLN A 112 -14.18 21.40 -6.73
C GLN A 112 -13.20 22.05 -7.71
N GLU A 113 -12.26 22.85 -7.20
CA GLU A 113 -11.16 23.43 -7.96
C GLU A 113 -9.86 22.96 -7.32
N MET A 114 -9.02 22.23 -8.05
CA MET A 114 -7.75 21.69 -7.55
C MET A 114 -6.59 22.67 -7.73
N TRP A 115 -6.62 23.43 -8.83
CA TRP A 115 -5.58 24.35 -9.25
C TRP A 115 -6.10 25.77 -9.13
N SER A 116 -5.76 26.44 -8.03
CA SER A 116 -6.11 27.84 -7.79
C SER A 116 -4.91 28.58 -7.21
N VAL A 117 -4.73 29.83 -7.63
CA VAL A 117 -3.68 30.72 -7.10
C VAL A 117 -3.95 31.10 -5.63
N ASP A 118 -5.20 30.97 -5.20
CA ASP A 118 -5.64 31.30 -3.84
C ASP A 118 -5.48 30.11 -2.88
N HIS A 119 -4.98 28.96 -3.37
CA HIS A 119 -4.71 27.81 -2.53
C HIS A 119 -3.47 28.01 -1.67
N ASP A 120 -3.66 27.84 -0.36
CA ASP A 120 -2.57 27.68 0.58
C ASP A 120 -1.90 26.31 0.32
N ILE A 121 -0.57 26.33 0.15
CA ILE A 121 0.24 25.12 -0.04
C ILE A 121 0.03 24.11 1.10
N ALA A 122 -0.25 24.58 2.32
CA ALA A 122 -0.55 23.72 3.47
C ALA A 122 -1.85 22.92 3.31
N LYS A 123 -2.75 23.34 2.41
CA LYS A 123 -4.00 22.63 2.07
C LYS A 123 -3.83 21.65 0.90
N VAL A 124 -2.69 21.66 0.22
CA VAL A 124 -2.38 20.69 -0.83
C VAL A 124 -2.11 19.34 -0.18
N SER A 125 -3.11 18.47 -0.25
CA SER A 125 -3.01 17.13 0.32
C SER A 125 -1.90 16.32 -0.35
N ARG A 126 -0.99 15.79 0.47
CA ARG A 126 0.04 14.82 0.07
C ARG A 126 -0.29 13.38 0.46
N SER A 127 -1.55 13.11 0.87
CA SER A 127 -2.00 11.75 1.12
C SER A 127 -1.86 10.88 -0.13
N LEU A 128 -1.46 9.62 0.06
CA LEU A 128 -1.13 8.67 -1.00
C LEU A 128 -2.19 8.60 -2.10
N LEU A 129 -3.48 8.56 -1.74
CA LEU A 129 -4.62 8.41 -2.65
C LEU A 129 -5.44 9.71 -2.79
N SER A 130 -4.79 10.86 -2.62
CA SER A 130 -5.41 12.18 -2.81
C SER A 130 -5.60 12.54 -4.29
N GLN A 131 -6.48 13.51 -4.58
CA GLN A 131 -6.66 14.03 -5.95
C GLN A 131 -5.37 14.65 -6.52
N HIS A 132 -4.58 15.36 -5.70
CA HIS A 132 -3.31 15.92 -6.17
C HIS A 132 -2.31 14.83 -6.54
N MET A 133 -2.18 13.80 -5.69
CA MET A 133 -1.29 12.67 -5.96
C MET A 133 -1.77 11.83 -7.15
N ASP A 134 -3.09 11.70 -7.34
CA ASP A 134 -3.66 11.07 -8.53
C ASP A 134 -3.15 11.75 -9.80
N VAL A 135 -3.37 13.06 -9.95
CA VAL A 135 -3.01 13.79 -11.16
C VAL A 135 -1.50 13.92 -11.35
N LEU A 136 -0.75 14.20 -10.28
CA LEU A 136 0.69 14.50 -10.37
C LEU A 136 1.59 13.27 -10.39
N VAL A 137 1.15 12.16 -9.80
CA VAL A 137 2.00 10.99 -9.56
C VAL A 137 1.42 9.73 -10.18
N TRP A 138 0.17 9.39 -9.87
CA TRP A 138 -0.38 8.08 -10.28
C TRP A 138 -0.72 8.01 -11.75
N ARG A 139 -1.43 9.00 -12.31
CA ARG A 139 -1.80 8.98 -13.75
C ARG A 139 -0.59 8.87 -14.66
N PRO A 140 0.46 9.70 -14.52
CA PRO A 140 1.65 9.58 -15.38
C PRO A 140 2.37 8.24 -15.20
N ALA A 141 2.40 7.70 -13.98
CA ALA A 141 3.01 6.40 -13.73
C ALA A 141 2.23 5.25 -14.38
N ILE A 142 0.90 5.29 -14.35
CA ILE A 142 0.04 4.31 -15.01
C ILE A 142 0.25 4.37 -16.53
N GLU A 143 0.22 5.58 -17.11
CA GLU A 143 0.53 5.77 -18.53
C GLU A 143 1.90 5.16 -18.89
N SER A 144 2.92 5.41 -18.05
CA SER A 144 4.25 4.83 -18.27
C SER A 144 4.28 3.30 -18.14
N VAL A 145 3.43 2.68 -17.33
CA VAL A 145 3.28 1.21 -17.26
C VAL A 145 2.64 0.70 -18.55
N LEU A 146 1.55 1.33 -19.00
CA LEU A 146 0.83 0.95 -20.22
C LEU A 146 1.74 1.03 -21.45
N ASP A 147 2.50 2.13 -21.59
CA ASP A 147 3.47 2.31 -22.66
C ASP A 147 4.56 1.23 -22.62
N PHE A 148 5.08 0.93 -21.44
CA PHE A 148 6.10 -0.12 -21.27
C PHE A 148 5.56 -1.49 -21.68
N MET A 149 4.33 -1.84 -21.28
CA MET A 149 3.69 -3.11 -21.66
C MET A 149 3.42 -3.21 -23.15
N ALA A 150 3.03 -2.11 -23.81
CA ALA A 150 2.84 -2.06 -25.26
C ALA A 150 4.13 -2.38 -26.02
N THR A 151 5.29 -2.02 -25.47
CA THR A 151 6.60 -2.32 -26.07
C THR A 151 7.14 -3.72 -25.77
N THR A 152 6.76 -4.32 -24.64
CA THR A 152 7.37 -5.56 -24.12
C THR A 152 6.49 -6.80 -24.21
N GLY A 153 5.24 -6.68 -24.67
CA GLY A 153 4.35 -7.84 -24.90
C GLY A 153 3.36 -8.14 -23.78
N ASN A 154 3.05 -7.15 -22.92
CA ASN A 154 1.98 -7.16 -21.91
C ASN A 154 1.79 -8.48 -21.11
N PRO A 155 2.79 -8.90 -20.33
CA PRO A 155 2.76 -10.15 -19.57
C PRO A 155 1.82 -10.12 -18.35
N ILE A 156 1.17 -8.99 -18.06
CA ILE A 156 0.28 -8.82 -16.91
C ILE A 156 -1.16 -8.45 -17.30
N SER A 157 -1.46 -8.52 -18.61
CA SER A 157 -2.79 -8.32 -19.21
C SER A 157 -3.89 -9.05 -18.44
N HIS A 158 -3.69 -10.36 -18.22
CA HIS A 158 -4.62 -11.24 -17.50
C HIS A 158 -4.81 -10.89 -16.01
N TYR A 159 -4.00 -9.99 -15.44
CA TYR A 159 -4.21 -9.45 -14.09
C TYR A 159 -5.02 -8.13 -14.09
N GLY A 160 -5.71 -7.84 -15.20
CA GLY A 160 -6.61 -6.71 -15.35
C GLY A 160 -5.85 -5.39 -15.51
N PHE A 161 -4.77 -5.40 -16.29
CA PHE A 161 -4.03 -4.20 -16.68
C PHE A 161 -4.50 -3.62 -18.02
N ASP A 162 -5.14 -4.42 -18.87
CA ASP A 162 -5.60 -4.00 -20.21
C ASP A 162 -6.66 -2.90 -20.18
N ASP A 163 -7.55 -2.96 -19.18
CA ASP A 163 -8.67 -2.04 -19.02
C ASP A 163 -8.41 -0.95 -17.98
N VAL A 164 -7.15 -0.74 -17.57
CA VAL A 164 -6.83 0.30 -16.60
C VAL A 164 -6.94 1.67 -17.27
N ASP A 165 -7.96 2.42 -16.89
CA ASP A 165 -8.08 3.83 -17.22
C ASP A 165 -7.26 4.69 -16.23
N PRO A 166 -6.18 5.36 -16.68
CA PRO A 166 -5.39 6.22 -15.81
C PRO A 166 -6.24 7.26 -15.08
N GLN A 167 -7.24 7.85 -15.74
CA GLN A 167 -8.01 8.96 -15.16
C GLN A 167 -8.93 8.53 -14.01
N ASN A 168 -9.36 7.27 -14.01
CA ASN A 168 -10.32 6.74 -13.05
C ASN A 168 -9.71 5.72 -12.07
N PHE A 169 -8.43 5.38 -12.23
CA PHE A 169 -7.78 4.35 -11.41
C PHE A 169 -7.86 4.65 -9.91
N ILE A 170 -7.36 5.81 -9.45
CA ILE A 170 -7.38 6.16 -8.02
C ILE A 170 -8.81 6.38 -7.52
N HIS A 171 -9.68 6.96 -8.36
CA HIS A 171 -11.09 7.15 -8.03
C HIS A 171 -11.81 5.82 -7.77
N GLY A 172 -11.55 4.79 -8.58
CA GLY A 172 -12.09 3.44 -8.40
C GLY A 172 -11.41 2.65 -7.28
N LEU A 173 -10.10 2.86 -7.06
CA LEU A 173 -9.33 2.15 -6.03
C LEU A 173 -9.69 2.60 -4.60
N ARG A 174 -9.84 3.92 -4.39
CA ARG A 174 -10.07 4.53 -3.07
C ARG A 174 -11.26 3.93 -2.30
N PRO A 175 -12.48 3.80 -2.86
CA PRO A 175 -13.61 3.20 -2.13
C PRO A 175 -13.38 1.72 -1.81
N ARG A 176 -12.71 0.98 -2.70
CA ARG A 176 -12.42 -0.46 -2.51
C ARG A 176 -11.42 -0.69 -1.37
N ILE A 177 -10.31 0.04 -1.38
CA ILE A 177 -9.32 -0.01 -0.29
C ILE A 177 -9.94 0.45 1.04
N SER A 178 -10.80 1.47 1.03
CA SER A 178 -11.50 1.93 2.24
C SER A 178 -12.48 0.88 2.78
N ALA A 179 -13.20 0.18 1.90
CA ALA A 179 -14.09 -0.92 2.28
C ALA A 179 -13.30 -2.09 2.88
N LEU A 180 -12.21 -2.52 2.24
CA LEU A 180 -11.33 -3.57 2.77
C LEU A 180 -10.75 -3.19 4.13
N TYR A 181 -10.26 -1.95 4.29
CA TYR A 181 -9.76 -1.46 5.57
C TYR A 181 -10.84 -1.57 6.66
N SER A 182 -12.08 -1.19 6.35
CA SER A 182 -13.19 -1.31 7.30
C SER A 182 -13.48 -2.76 7.65
N ILE A 183 -13.58 -3.66 6.65
CA ILE A 183 -13.85 -5.09 6.84
C ILE A 183 -12.77 -5.72 7.73
N LEU A 184 -11.50 -5.53 7.38
CA LEU A 184 -10.37 -6.11 8.11
C LEU A 184 -10.24 -5.55 9.53
N SER A 185 -10.64 -4.28 9.74
CA SER A 185 -10.63 -3.66 11.07
C SER A 185 -11.60 -4.33 12.04
N LYS A 186 -12.70 -4.93 11.56
CA LYS A 186 -13.63 -5.68 12.42
C LYS A 186 -12.97 -6.89 13.09
N GLY A 187 -12.05 -7.54 12.38
CA GLY A 187 -11.25 -8.65 12.91
C GLY A 187 -10.14 -8.20 13.88
N VAL A 188 -9.83 -6.90 13.95
CA VAL A 188 -8.81 -6.34 14.86
C VAL A 188 -9.45 -5.72 16.11
N HIS A 189 -10.64 -5.12 15.97
CA HIS A 189 -11.32 -4.43 17.07
C HIS A 189 -12.21 -5.32 17.95
N TRP A 190 -12.14 -6.65 17.78
CA TRP A 190 -12.97 -7.61 18.52
C TRP A 190 -14.47 -7.26 18.47
N GLU A 191 -14.97 -6.80 17.34
CA GLU A 191 -16.38 -6.39 17.18
C GLU A 191 -17.35 -7.58 17.24
N PHE A 192 -16.84 -8.81 17.10
CA PHE A 192 -17.62 -10.04 17.06
C PHE A 192 -17.64 -10.74 18.43
N PHE A 193 -18.63 -10.38 19.26
CA PHE A 193 -18.89 -11.03 20.55
C PHE A 193 -19.78 -12.27 20.45
N SER A 194 -20.29 -12.59 19.25
CA SER A 194 -21.06 -13.80 18.96
C SER A 194 -20.38 -14.59 17.85
N THR A 195 -20.27 -15.91 18.02
CA THR A 195 -19.75 -16.83 17.00
C THR A 195 -20.57 -16.81 15.71
N SER A 196 -21.85 -16.40 15.77
CA SER A 196 -22.71 -16.24 14.59
C SER A 196 -22.38 -15.03 13.70
N LEU A 197 -21.49 -14.14 14.16
CA LEU A 197 -21.08 -12.93 13.43
C LEU A 197 -19.62 -12.98 12.98
N MET A 198 -18.88 -14.05 13.32
CA MET A 198 -17.50 -14.20 12.85
C MET A 198 -17.47 -14.30 11.32
N MET A 199 -16.48 -13.64 10.72
CA MET A 199 -16.25 -13.78 9.28
C MET A 199 -15.88 -15.23 8.98
N ASP A 200 -16.55 -15.81 8.00
CA ASP A 200 -16.22 -17.16 7.55
C ASP A 200 -14.87 -17.18 6.81
N ASP A 201 -14.24 -18.36 6.77
CA ASP A 201 -12.95 -18.55 6.10
C ASP A 201 -12.94 -18.07 4.64
N PRO A 202 -13.99 -18.33 3.82
CA PRO A 202 -14.05 -17.80 2.46
C PRO A 202 -13.99 -16.28 2.40
N THR A 203 -14.73 -15.58 3.27
CA THR A 203 -14.75 -14.11 3.35
C THR A 203 -13.39 -13.56 3.72
N ILE A 204 -12.70 -14.18 4.69
CA ILE A 204 -11.37 -13.75 5.11
C ILE A 204 -10.37 -13.99 3.99
N LYS A 205 -10.33 -15.18 3.40
CA LYS A 205 -9.44 -15.49 2.27
C LYS A 205 -9.69 -14.57 1.08
N ASN A 206 -10.95 -14.27 0.76
CA ASN A 206 -11.27 -13.32 -0.31
C ASN A 206 -10.77 -11.91 0.03
N SER A 207 -10.96 -11.45 1.27
CA SER A 207 -10.45 -10.15 1.72
C SER A 207 -8.92 -10.07 1.63
N ILE A 208 -8.21 -11.13 2.03
CA ILE A 208 -6.75 -11.22 1.88
C ILE A 208 -6.36 -11.13 0.39
N ARG A 209 -6.99 -11.93 -0.48
CA ARG A 209 -6.69 -11.92 -1.92
C ARG A 209 -6.93 -10.54 -2.54
N GLU A 210 -8.04 -9.89 -2.21
CA GLU A 210 -8.35 -8.56 -2.73
C GLU A 210 -7.34 -7.51 -2.23
N THR A 211 -6.96 -7.56 -0.95
CA THR A 211 -5.91 -6.69 -0.40
C THR A 211 -4.61 -6.84 -1.17
N PHE A 212 -4.12 -8.07 -1.37
CA PHE A 212 -2.91 -8.29 -2.15
C PHE A 212 -3.09 -7.85 -3.60
N ALA A 213 -4.21 -8.20 -4.24
CA ALA A 213 -4.46 -7.86 -5.63
C ALA A 213 -4.36 -6.35 -5.89
N PHE A 214 -4.89 -5.53 -4.98
CA PHE A 214 -4.78 -4.07 -5.07
C PHE A 214 -3.40 -3.57 -4.71
N MET A 215 -2.85 -4.01 -3.57
CA MET A 215 -1.56 -3.49 -3.12
C MET A 215 -0.44 -3.85 -4.10
N LEU A 216 -0.41 -5.07 -4.63
CA LEU A 216 0.56 -5.47 -5.66
C LEU A 216 0.43 -4.61 -6.92
N LYS A 217 -0.81 -4.30 -7.35
CA LYS A 217 -1.06 -3.45 -8.52
C LYS A 217 -0.53 -2.03 -8.32
N VAL A 218 -0.78 -1.43 -7.16
CA VAL A 218 -0.20 -0.13 -6.80
C VAL A 218 1.33 -0.20 -6.65
N GLY A 219 1.82 -1.31 -6.08
CA GLY A 219 3.24 -1.61 -5.90
C GLY A 219 4.01 -1.58 -7.22
N ILE A 220 3.56 -2.33 -8.23
CA ILE A 220 4.21 -2.32 -9.55
C ILE A 220 4.15 -0.94 -10.20
N ILE A 221 3.00 -0.25 -10.17
CA ILE A 221 2.85 1.10 -10.73
C ILE A 221 3.85 2.08 -10.08
N SER A 222 4.13 1.93 -8.79
CA SER A 222 5.02 2.85 -8.07
C SER A 222 6.46 2.86 -8.60
N HIS A 223 6.93 1.78 -9.23
CA HIS A 223 8.27 1.72 -9.85
C HIS A 223 8.37 2.50 -11.17
N PHE A 224 7.24 2.96 -11.70
CA PHE A 224 7.18 3.81 -12.88
C PHE A 224 7.09 5.30 -12.54
N ILE A 225 7.05 5.65 -11.25
CA ILE A 225 7.12 7.03 -10.78
C ILE A 225 8.58 7.49 -10.84
N PRO A 226 8.95 8.50 -11.65
CA PRO A 226 10.35 8.90 -11.83
C PRO A 226 11.03 9.43 -10.56
N THR A 227 10.25 10.01 -9.66
CA THR A 227 10.74 10.62 -8.42
C THR A 227 10.66 9.68 -7.21
N ALA A 228 10.12 8.47 -7.38
CA ALA A 228 10.02 7.51 -6.28
C ALA A 228 11.42 7.02 -5.89
N TYR A 229 11.69 7.08 -4.59
CA TYR A 229 12.94 6.62 -4.00
C TYR A 229 13.14 5.12 -4.21
N CYS A 230 14.37 4.73 -4.57
CA CYS A 230 14.82 3.33 -4.69
C CYS A 230 13.96 2.45 -5.63
N SER A 231 13.40 3.01 -6.71
CA SER A 231 12.68 2.21 -7.70
C SER A 231 13.55 1.11 -8.31
N MET A 232 12.94 -0.07 -8.47
CA MET A 232 13.54 -1.20 -9.16
C MET A 232 13.63 -0.93 -10.66
N ASP A 233 14.49 -1.68 -11.33
CA ASP A 233 14.38 -1.83 -12.78
C ASP A 233 12.97 -2.32 -13.17
N ARG A 234 12.41 -1.75 -14.24
CA ARG A 234 11.01 -1.98 -14.65
C ARG A 234 10.72 -3.44 -14.97
N GLN A 235 11.68 -4.13 -15.59
CA GLN A 235 11.53 -5.56 -15.93
C GLN A 235 11.57 -6.41 -14.66
N LEU A 236 12.52 -6.13 -13.75
CA LEU A 236 12.60 -6.82 -12.48
C LEU A 236 11.36 -6.60 -11.61
N ALA A 237 10.83 -5.37 -11.57
CA ALA A 237 9.59 -5.07 -10.85
C ALA A 237 8.42 -5.88 -11.40
N LEU A 238 8.32 -6.00 -12.73
CA LEU A 238 7.28 -6.77 -13.42
C LEU A 238 7.36 -8.26 -13.09
N GLU A 239 8.54 -8.85 -13.16
CA GLU A 239 8.79 -10.25 -12.78
C GLU A 239 8.40 -10.50 -11.32
N THR A 240 8.81 -9.60 -10.41
CA THR A 240 8.47 -9.67 -8.99
C THR A 240 6.95 -9.61 -8.79
N TYR A 241 6.26 -8.72 -9.50
CA TYR A 241 4.80 -8.63 -9.47
C TYR A 241 4.14 -9.94 -9.93
N VAL A 242 4.57 -10.51 -11.05
CA VAL A 242 4.01 -11.78 -11.57
C VAL A 242 4.19 -12.90 -10.55
N THR A 243 5.40 -13.08 -10.01
CA THR A 243 5.67 -14.11 -8.99
C THR A 243 4.75 -13.95 -7.76
N LEU A 244 4.53 -12.72 -7.29
CA LEU A 244 3.63 -12.48 -6.17
C LEU A 244 2.15 -12.68 -6.53
N ARG A 245 1.74 -12.37 -7.77
CA ARG A 245 0.38 -12.61 -8.25
C ARG A 245 0.03 -14.09 -8.35
N GLU A 246 0.98 -14.93 -8.72
CA GLU A 246 0.81 -16.39 -8.77
C GLU A 246 0.58 -16.98 -7.37
N LYS A 247 1.20 -16.41 -6.34
CA LYS A 247 1.06 -16.85 -4.94
C LYS A 247 -0.30 -16.56 -4.32
N ILE A 248 -1.09 -15.66 -4.90
CA ILE A 248 -2.41 -15.27 -4.37
C ILE A 248 -3.59 -15.78 -5.21
N ALA A 249 -3.32 -16.41 -6.35
CA ALA A 249 -4.33 -17.06 -7.19
C ALA A 249 -4.93 -18.25 -6.45
#